data_AF-A0A7S2CE62-F1
#
_entry.id   AF-A0A7S2CE62-F1
#
_cell.length_a   1.000
_cell.length_b   1.000
_cell.length_c   1.000
_cell.angle_alpha   90.00
_cell.angle_beta   90.00
_cell.angle_gamma   90.00
#
_symmetry.space_group_name_H-M   'P 1'
#
loop_
_entity.id
_entity.type
_entity.pdbx_description
1 polymer ?
#
loop_
_entity_poly.entity_id
_entity_poly.type
_entity_poly.pdbx_seq_one_letter_code
_entity_poly.pdbx_strand_id
1 'polypeptide(L)'
;KPDDPAEMARISALGGVIDYGGIVSPDGGNFLKCARSLGDGKYKAGPRDRHLICAEPDLFKRELKATDEFVVMASDGVWDVLSDQKACDIVAKALAENPTAPHLAAKAVCLGAYQAES
;
A
#
# COMPACT_ATOMS: atom_id res chain seq x y z
N LYS A 1 -4.11 5.58 2.64
CA LYS A 1 -5.22 5.52 1.63
C LYS A 1 -5.93 6.89 1.63
N PRO A 2 -6.75 7.26 0.61
CA PRO A 2 -7.46 8.56 0.60
C PRO A 2 -8.39 8.80 1.80
N ASP A 3 -8.89 7.72 2.38
CA ASP A 3 -9.72 7.70 3.59
C ASP A 3 -8.91 7.77 4.91
N ASP A 4 -7.57 7.82 4.85
CA ASP A 4 -6.75 8.13 6.02
C ASP A 4 -7.08 9.55 6.52
N PRO A 5 -7.33 9.78 7.82
CA PRO A 5 -7.78 11.08 8.33
C PRO A 5 -6.84 12.24 8.00
N ALA A 6 -5.52 12.02 8.00
CA ALA A 6 -4.55 13.07 7.69
C ALA A 6 -4.55 13.39 6.18
N GLU A 7 -4.62 12.36 5.34
CA GLU A 7 -4.73 12.56 3.88
C GLU A 7 -6.04 13.23 3.50
N MET A 8 -7.17 12.76 4.06
CA MET A 8 -8.50 13.32 3.83
C MET A 8 -8.53 14.82 4.18
N ALA A 9 -8.04 15.19 5.36
CA ALA A 9 -7.98 16.58 5.79
C ALA A 9 -7.13 17.45 4.84
N ARG A 10 -5.96 16.95 4.42
CA ARG A 10 -5.07 17.64 3.47
C ARG A 10 -5.74 17.84 2.11
N ILE A 11 -6.35 16.79 1.56
CA ILE A 11 -7.02 16.82 0.25
C ILE A 11 -8.19 17.81 0.28
N SER A 12 -9.04 17.76 1.31
CA SER A 12 -10.18 18.66 1.45
C SER A 12 -9.76 20.13 1.64
N ALA A 13 -8.67 20.39 2.38
CA ALA A 13 -8.15 21.75 2.55
C ALA A 13 -7.68 22.39 1.23
N LEU A 14 -7.34 21.58 0.22
CA LEU A 14 -6.97 22.01 -1.13
C LEU A 14 -8.16 22.06 -2.10
N GLY A 15 -9.38 21.79 -1.63
CA GLY A 15 -10.59 21.74 -2.45
C GLY A 15 -10.74 20.44 -3.26
N GLY A 16 -9.94 19.40 -2.95
CA GLY A 16 -10.09 18.09 -3.56
C GLY A 16 -11.36 17.38 -3.08
N VAL A 17 -11.92 16.55 -3.96
CA VAL A 17 -13.12 15.74 -3.68
C VAL A 17 -12.71 14.28 -3.56
N ILE A 18 -13.23 13.61 -2.55
CA ILE A 18 -13.10 12.16 -2.37
C ILE A 18 -14.48 11.54 -2.58
N ASP A 19 -14.57 10.63 -3.54
CA ASP A 19 -15.80 9.92 -3.87
C ASP A 19 -15.52 8.45 -4.17
N TYR A 20 -16.43 7.57 -3.75
CA TYR A 20 -16.26 6.11 -3.76
C TYR A 20 -14.88 5.64 -3.25
N GLY A 21 -14.27 6.33 -2.29
CA GLY A 21 -12.94 6.00 -1.76
C GLY A 21 -11.75 6.34 -2.67
N GLY A 22 -11.95 7.16 -3.71
CA GLY A 22 -10.90 7.70 -4.57
C GLY A 22 -10.94 9.21 -4.67
N ILE A 23 -9.82 9.82 -5.03
CA ILE A 23 -9.69 11.27 -5.25
C ILE A 23 -10.15 11.55 -6.68
N VAL A 24 -11.10 12.47 -6.84
CA VAL A 24 -11.58 12.90 -8.17
C VAL A 24 -10.50 13.77 -8.83
N SER A 25 -10.19 13.50 -10.10
CA SER A 25 -9.25 14.34 -10.84
C SER A 25 -9.80 15.76 -11.06
N PRO A 26 -8.94 16.79 -11.19
CA PRO A 26 -9.41 18.16 -11.43
C PRO A 26 -10.23 18.34 -12.71
N ASP A 27 -10.01 17.49 -13.72
CA ASP A 27 -10.79 17.46 -14.97
C ASP A 27 -12.10 16.65 -14.85
N GLY A 28 -12.38 16.03 -13.69
CA GLY A 28 -13.56 15.21 -13.42
C GLY A 28 -13.60 13.88 -14.18
N GLY A 29 -12.56 13.54 -14.94
CA GLY A 29 -12.58 12.39 -15.84
C GLY A 29 -12.15 11.05 -15.22
N ASN A 30 -11.48 11.08 -14.06
CA ASN A 30 -10.87 9.90 -13.44
C ASN A 30 -10.95 9.94 -11.90
N PHE A 31 -10.70 8.78 -11.29
CA PHE A 31 -10.50 8.65 -9.84
C PHE A 31 -9.16 7.98 -9.55
N LEU A 32 -8.50 8.39 -8.47
CA LEU A 32 -7.28 7.76 -7.97
C LEU A 32 -7.50 7.20 -6.57
N LYS A 33 -7.29 5.89 -6.40
CA LYS A 33 -7.50 5.19 -5.11
C LYS A 33 -6.33 5.33 -4.13
N CYS A 34 -5.31 6.11 -4.47
CA CYS A 34 -4.19 6.42 -3.60
C CYS A 34 -4.09 7.95 -3.39
N ALA A 35 -3.74 8.35 -2.17
CA ALA A 35 -3.47 9.75 -1.82
C ALA A 35 -2.00 10.15 -2.02
N ARG A 36 -1.15 9.14 -2.24
CA ARG A 36 0.27 9.30 -2.47
C ARG A 36 0.70 8.40 -3.61
N SER A 37 1.48 8.94 -4.53
CA SER A 37 2.01 8.18 -5.67
C SER A 37 3.22 8.87 -6.29
N LEU A 38 3.99 8.11 -7.05
CA LEU A 38 4.90 8.67 -8.05
C LEU A 38 4.12 8.84 -9.37
N GLY A 39 4.41 9.89 -10.14
CA GLY A 39 3.64 10.19 -11.36
C GLY A 39 2.33 10.93 -11.10
N ASP A 40 1.24 10.56 -11.78
CA ASP A 40 -0.11 11.12 -11.60
C ASP A 40 -0.19 12.66 -11.72
N GLY A 41 0.49 13.20 -12.75
CA GLY A 41 0.66 14.64 -12.94
C GLY A 41 -0.65 15.45 -12.98
N LYS A 42 -1.78 14.83 -13.37
CA LYS A 42 -3.11 15.46 -13.34
C LYS A 42 -3.52 15.94 -11.94
N TYR A 43 -3.03 15.31 -10.88
CA TYR A 43 -3.32 15.64 -9.48
C TYR A 43 -2.23 16.52 -8.85
N LYS A 44 -1.16 16.84 -9.60
CA LYS A 44 0.04 17.55 -9.16
C LYS A 44 0.30 18.80 -10.01
N ALA A 45 -0.75 19.56 -10.29
CA ALA A 45 -0.65 20.80 -11.05
C ALA A 45 -0.17 21.97 -10.17
N GLY A 46 0.71 22.80 -10.72
CA GLY A 46 1.19 24.01 -10.05
C GLY A 46 2.20 23.76 -8.92
N PRO A 47 2.34 24.72 -7.99
CA PRO A 47 3.23 24.61 -6.84
C PRO A 47 2.92 23.38 -5.95
N ARG A 48 3.94 22.82 -5.29
CA ARG A 48 3.82 21.57 -4.52
C ARG A 48 2.78 21.60 -3.40
N ASP A 49 2.62 22.75 -2.75
CA ASP A 49 1.61 22.97 -1.70
C ASP A 49 0.17 22.96 -2.21
N ARG A 50 -0.02 22.91 -3.54
CA ARG A 50 -1.33 22.77 -4.20
C ARG A 50 -1.59 21.37 -4.75
N HIS A 51 -0.65 20.43 -4.60
CA HIS A 51 -0.82 19.08 -5.12
C HIS A 51 -1.87 18.31 -4.31
N LEU A 52 -2.89 17.77 -4.98
CA LEU A 52 -3.94 16.98 -4.32
C LEU A 52 -3.38 15.68 -3.74
N ILE A 53 -2.33 15.13 -4.35
CA ILE A 53 -1.64 13.93 -3.88
C ILE A 53 -0.16 14.18 -3.61
N CYS A 54 0.41 13.45 -2.68
CA CYS A 54 1.82 13.60 -2.30
C CYS A 54 2.73 12.63 -3.08
N ALA A 55 3.92 13.07 -3.45
CA ALA A 55 4.98 12.18 -3.95
C ALA A 55 6.02 11.84 -2.87
N GLU A 56 5.94 12.49 -1.71
CA GLU A 56 6.87 12.28 -0.60
C GLU A 56 6.51 10.98 0.13
N PRO A 57 7.47 10.06 0.30
CA PRO A 57 7.24 8.80 1.00
C PRO A 57 7.17 9.02 2.51
N ASP A 58 6.47 8.13 3.20
CA ASP A 58 6.65 7.97 4.63
C ASP A 58 7.98 7.27 4.90
N LEU A 59 8.83 7.89 5.74
CA LEU A 59 10.14 7.36 6.06
C LEU A 59 10.13 6.76 7.47
N PHE A 60 10.48 5.48 7.56
CA PHE A 60 10.65 4.79 8.83
C PHE A 60 12.03 4.12 8.87
N LYS A 61 12.69 4.19 10.03
CA LYS A 61 13.98 3.53 10.28
C LYS A 61 13.84 2.67 11.53
N ARG A 62 14.25 1.40 11.42
CA ARG A 62 14.34 0.45 12.52
C ARG A 62 15.67 -0.30 12.44
N GLU A 63 16.26 -0.56 13.60
CA GLU A 63 17.42 -1.43 13.72
C GLU A 63 16.99 -2.90 13.68
N LEU A 64 17.71 -3.71 12.90
CA LEU A 64 17.47 -5.14 12.83
C LEU A 64 18.00 -5.82 14.09
N LYS A 65 17.20 -6.72 14.65
CA LYS A 65 17.53 -7.55 15.81
C LYS A 65 17.81 -8.97 15.34
N ALA A 66 18.56 -9.72 16.14
CA ALA A 66 18.80 -11.14 15.89
C ALA A 66 17.51 -11.99 15.90
N THR A 67 16.41 -11.46 16.44
CA THR A 67 15.09 -12.08 16.47
C THR A 67 14.25 -11.78 15.22
N ASP A 68 14.70 -10.91 14.32
CA ASP A 68 14.00 -10.64 13.06
C ASP A 68 14.27 -11.78 12.07
N GLU A 69 13.21 -12.48 11.64
CA GLU A 69 13.35 -13.67 10.78
C GLU A 69 13.23 -13.34 9.29
N PHE A 70 12.31 -12.47 8.92
CA PHE A 70 12.06 -12.07 7.53
C PHE A 70 11.29 -10.75 7.46
N VAL A 71 11.16 -10.21 6.24
CA VAL A 71 10.28 -9.08 5.92
C VAL A 71 9.34 -9.47 4.79
N VAL A 72 8.06 -9.10 4.92
CA VAL A 72 7.07 -9.29 3.86
C VAL A 72 6.75 -7.91 3.27
N MET A 73 6.93 -7.79 1.94
CA MET A 73 6.53 -6.62 1.17
C MET A 73 5.64 -7.09 0.04
N ALA A 74 4.42 -6.55 -0.04
CA ALA A 74 3.44 -6.90 -1.05
C ALA A 74 2.56 -5.70 -1.39
N SER A 75 1.86 -5.77 -2.52
CA SER A 75 0.82 -4.80 -2.89
C SER A 75 -0.50 -5.08 -2.15
N ASP A 76 -1.44 -4.14 -2.25
CA ASP A 76 -2.76 -4.19 -1.63
C ASP A 76 -3.52 -5.49 -1.92
N GLY A 77 -3.34 -6.11 -3.10
CA GLY A 77 -4.01 -7.38 -3.42
C GLY A 77 -3.70 -8.54 -2.46
N VAL A 78 -2.60 -8.49 -1.70
CA VAL A 78 -2.35 -9.42 -0.58
C VAL A 78 -3.04 -8.94 0.69
N TRP A 79 -2.84 -7.68 1.04
CA TRP A 79 -3.28 -7.11 2.32
C TRP A 79 -4.79 -6.84 2.41
N ASP A 80 -5.47 -6.79 1.27
CA ASP A 80 -6.93 -6.65 1.19
C ASP A 80 -7.64 -7.96 1.61
N VAL A 81 -6.96 -9.11 1.56
CA VAL A 81 -7.57 -10.45 1.82
C VAL A 81 -6.84 -11.27 2.88
N LEU A 82 -5.58 -10.96 3.19
CA LEU A 82 -4.82 -11.59 4.27
C LEU A 82 -4.50 -10.58 5.36
N SER A 83 -4.65 -11.01 6.62
CA SER A 83 -4.08 -10.27 7.75
C SER A 83 -2.56 -10.41 7.80
N ASP A 84 -1.89 -9.43 8.42
CA ASP A 84 -0.44 -9.44 8.64
C ASP A 84 0.04 -10.77 9.25
N GLN A 85 -0.65 -11.24 10.30
CA GLN A 85 -0.31 -12.49 10.96
C GLN A 85 -0.49 -13.70 10.04
N LYS A 86 -1.55 -13.73 9.22
CA LYS A 86 -1.79 -14.84 8.30
C LYS A 86 -0.71 -14.92 7.23
N ALA A 87 -0.26 -13.78 6.71
CA ALA A 87 0.87 -13.72 5.79
C ALA A 87 2.17 -14.23 6.46
N CYS A 88 2.45 -13.79 7.70
CA CYS A 88 3.58 -14.28 8.47
C CYS A 88 3.55 -15.80 8.69
N ASP A 89 2.39 -16.37 9.04
CA ASP A 89 2.25 -17.82 9.26
C ASP A 89 2.54 -18.62 7.99
N ILE A 90 2.08 -18.14 6.83
CA ILE A 90 2.33 -18.76 5.52
C ILE A 90 3.84 -18.74 5.21
N VAL A 91 4.49 -17.59 5.43
CA VAL A 91 5.93 -17.44 5.18
C VAL A 91 6.74 -18.32 6.12
N ALA A 92 6.44 -18.28 7.43
CA ALA A 92 7.12 -19.08 8.44
C ALA A 92 7.02 -20.58 8.14
N LYS A 93 5.83 -21.07 7.75
CA LYS A 93 5.65 -22.46 7.33
C LYS A 93 6.51 -22.80 6.10
N ALA A 94 6.47 -21.97 5.06
CA ALA A 94 7.22 -22.23 3.83
C ALA A 94 8.74 -22.22 4.06
N LEU A 95 9.24 -21.31 4.91
CA LEU A 95 10.66 -21.24 5.27
C LEU A 95 11.07 -22.36 6.22
N ALA A 96 10.19 -22.87 7.09
CA ALA A 96 10.49 -24.07 7.88
C ALA A 96 10.72 -25.31 7.00
N GLU A 97 9.99 -25.43 5.90
CA GLU A 97 10.14 -26.52 4.93
C GLU A 97 11.34 -26.30 3.99
N ASN A 98 11.57 -25.05 3.56
CA ASN A 98 12.64 -24.69 2.62
C ASN A 98 13.35 -23.38 3.05
N PRO A 99 14.28 -23.44 4.04
CA PRO A 99 14.85 -22.24 4.68
C PRO A 99 15.59 -21.28 3.73
N THR A 100 16.11 -21.78 2.61
CA THR A 100 16.89 -21.00 1.64
C THR A 100 16.09 -20.57 0.41
N ALA A 101 14.78 -20.80 0.39
CA ALA A 101 13.93 -20.58 -0.77
C ALA A 101 12.82 -19.53 -0.54
N PRO A 102 13.16 -18.24 -0.29
CA PRO A 102 12.17 -17.20 -0.02
C PRO A 102 11.20 -16.96 -1.19
N HIS A 103 11.59 -17.28 -2.42
CA HIS A 103 10.70 -17.22 -3.58
C HIS A 103 9.53 -18.20 -3.49
N LEU A 104 9.70 -19.34 -2.81
CA LEU A 104 8.60 -20.28 -2.56
C LEU A 104 7.64 -19.74 -1.50
N ALA A 105 8.17 -19.09 -0.46
CA ALA A 105 7.36 -18.41 0.54
C ALA A 105 6.54 -17.26 -0.09
N ALA A 106 7.16 -16.45 -0.93
CA ALA A 106 6.47 -15.40 -1.69
C ALA A 106 5.35 -15.98 -2.59
N LYS A 107 5.63 -17.08 -3.31
CA LYS A 107 4.62 -17.77 -4.12
C LYS A 107 3.46 -18.31 -3.26
N ALA A 108 3.76 -18.85 -2.09
CA ALA A 108 2.75 -19.35 -1.16
C ALA A 108 1.85 -18.23 -0.63
N VAL A 109 2.40 -17.04 -0.33
CA VAL A 109 1.61 -15.86 0.04
C VAL A 109 0.68 -15.44 -1.10
N CYS A 110 1.18 -15.35 -2.34
CA CYS A 110 0.33 -15.03 -3.50
C CYS A 110 -0.80 -16.04 -3.71
N LEU A 111 -0.51 -17.34 -3.57
CA LEU A 111 -1.53 -18.39 -3.67
C LEU A 111 -2.55 -18.30 -2.53
N GLY A 112 -2.10 -18.04 -1.32
CA GLY A 112 -2.97 -17.87 -0.16
C GLY A 112 -3.91 -16.67 -0.32
N ALA A 113 -3.42 -15.55 -0.85
CA ALA A 113 -4.24 -14.37 -1.15
C ALA A 113 -5.31 -14.68 -2.20
N TYR A 114 -4.90 -15.29 -3.33
CA TYR A 114 -5.82 -15.69 -4.40
C TYR A 114 -6.95 -16.62 -3.91
N GLN A 115 -6.62 -17.56 -3.01
CA GLN A 115 -7.61 -18.49 -2.44
C GLN A 115 -8.54 -17.83 -1.41
N ALA A 116 -8.10 -16.77 -0.74
CA ALA A 116 -8.91 -16.04 0.24
C ALA A 116 -9.91 -15.08 -0.42
N GLU A 117 -9.68 -14.70 -1.68
CA GLU A 117 -10.59 -13.90 -2.50
C GLU A 117 -11.76 -14.74 -3.08
N SER A 118 -11.64 -16.08 -3.06
CA SER A 118 -12.59 -17.05 -3.62
C SER A 118 -13.66 -17.50 -2.61
#